data_AF-A0A7L2WR41-F1
#
_entry.id   AF-A0A7L2WR41-F1
#
_cell.length_a   1.000
_cell.length_b   1.000
_cell.length_c   1.000
_cell.angle_alpha   90.00
_cell.angle_beta   90.00
_cell.angle_gamma   90.00
#
_symmetry.space_group_name_H-M   'P 1'
#
loop_
_entity.id
_entity.type
_entity.pdbx_description
1 polymer ?
#
loop_
_entity_poly.entity_id
_entity_poly.type
_entity_poly.pdbx_seq_one_letter_code
_entity_poly.pdbx_strand_id
1 'polypeptide(L)' 'QVRGLCGTYNWNQQDEFTTPAGDVETSITAFANKYRASGNCPVLSPFPLEPCGAFTGRRELAEAACTVLHGPAFQ' A
#
# COMPACT_ATOMS: atom_id res chain seq x y z
N GLN A 1 -23.31 2.08 0.35
CA GLN A 1 -21.97 2.72 0.32
C GLN A 1 -20.95 1.68 0.73
N VAL A 2 -19.82 1.57 -0.01
CA VAL A 2 -18.78 0.56 0.26
C VAL A 2 -17.66 1.18 1.11
N ARG A 3 -16.98 0.35 1.90
CA ARG A 3 -15.77 0.71 2.67
C ARG A 3 -14.90 -0.53 2.78
N GLY A 4 -13.61 -0.38 2.55
CA GLY A 4 -12.66 -1.49 2.53
C GLY A 4 -11.25 -1.00 2.31
N LEU A 5 -10.30 -1.93 2.17
CA LEU A 5 -8.93 -1.59 1.77
C LEU A 5 -8.87 -0.89 0.39
N CYS A 6 -9.91 -1.03 -0.43
CA CYS A 6 -10.05 -0.34 -1.73
C CYS A 6 -10.82 0.98 -1.65
N GLY A 7 -10.99 1.56 -0.45
CA GLY A 7 -11.62 2.86 -0.27
C GLY A 7 -13.15 2.85 -0.23
N THR A 8 -13.72 4.02 -0.55
CA THR A 8 -15.14 4.37 -0.32
C THR A 8 -15.99 4.42 -1.60
N TYR A 9 -15.35 4.37 -2.77
CA TYR A 9 -15.97 4.46 -4.10
C TYR A 9 -16.94 5.64 -4.27
N ASN A 10 -16.51 6.84 -3.83
CA ASN A 10 -17.32 8.07 -3.89
C ASN A 10 -16.65 9.20 -4.68
N TRP A 11 -15.58 8.91 -5.43
CA TRP A 11 -14.78 9.90 -6.18
C TRP A 11 -14.01 10.91 -5.33
N ASN A 12 -13.96 10.73 -4.00
CA ASN A 12 -13.18 11.56 -3.10
C ASN A 12 -11.96 10.80 -2.56
N GLN A 13 -10.79 11.03 -3.16
CA GLN A 13 -9.55 10.39 -2.72
C GLN A 13 -9.13 10.74 -1.29
N GLN A 14 -9.61 11.87 -0.75
CA GLN A 14 -9.24 12.32 0.59
C GLN A 14 -9.84 11.45 1.71
N ASP A 15 -10.84 10.63 1.40
CA ASP A 15 -11.51 9.77 2.39
C ASP A 15 -11.32 8.27 2.15
N GLU A 16 -10.43 7.85 1.23
CA GLU A 16 -10.22 6.43 0.96
C GLU A 16 -9.72 5.66 2.19
N PHE A 17 -9.10 6.34 3.15
CA PHE A 17 -8.67 5.74 4.42
C PHE A 17 -9.77 5.75 5.50
N THR A 18 -11.05 5.78 5.08
CA THR A 18 -12.19 5.61 5.99
C THR A 18 -12.18 4.21 6.61
N THR A 19 -12.18 4.14 7.94
CA THR A 19 -12.20 2.88 8.70
C THR A 19 -13.60 2.27 8.75
N PRO A 20 -13.76 1.02 9.25
CA PRO A 20 -15.08 0.45 9.52
C PRO A 20 -15.93 1.28 10.50
N ALA A 21 -15.29 2.04 11.41
CA ALA A 21 -15.97 2.91 12.37
C ALA A 21 -16.39 4.26 11.77
N GLY A 22 -15.93 4.61 10.57
CA GLY A 22 -16.34 5.80 9.82
C GLY A 22 -15.46 7.04 10.04
N ASP A 23 -14.43 6.96 10.88
CA ASP A 23 -13.34 7.94 10.94
C ASP A 23 -12.36 7.75 9.78
N VAL A 24 -11.56 8.78 9.49
CA VAL A 24 -10.54 8.76 8.42
C VAL A 24 -9.15 8.77 9.04
N GLU A 25 -8.36 7.74 8.74
CA GLU A 25 -6.98 7.63 9.18
C GLU A 25 -6.03 8.35 8.22
N THR A 26 -4.90 8.88 8.74
CA THR A 26 -3.86 9.52 7.92
C THR A 26 -2.66 8.60 7.67
N SER A 27 -2.54 7.52 8.45
CA SER A 27 -1.47 6.53 8.34
C SER A 27 -1.96 5.30 7.59
N ILE A 28 -1.23 4.90 6.54
CA ILE A 28 -1.48 3.66 5.78
C ILE A 28 -1.53 2.44 6.72
N THR A 29 -0.56 2.36 7.65
CA THR A 29 -0.46 1.25 8.60
C THR A 29 -1.61 1.26 9.59
N ALA A 30 -2.01 2.43 10.11
CA ALA A 30 -3.15 2.54 11.02
C ALA A 30 -4.45 2.12 10.31
N PHE A 31 -4.70 2.65 9.11
CA PHE A 31 -5.83 2.28 8.25
C PHE A 31 -5.90 0.78 8.00
N ALA A 32 -4.83 0.16 7.48
CA ALA A 32 -4.79 -1.26 7.17
C ALA A 32 -5.04 -2.14 8.41
N ASN A 33 -4.54 -1.73 9.58
CA ASN A 33 -4.76 -2.45 10.84
C ASN A 33 -6.23 -2.47 11.29
N LYS A 34 -7.03 -1.47 10.91
CA LYS A 34 -8.48 -1.41 11.22
C LYS A 34 -9.30 -2.40 10.39
N TYR A 35 -8.75 -2.88 9.27
CA TYR A 35 -9.39 -3.84 8.38
C TYR A 35 -8.89 -5.29 8.55
N ARG A 36 -8.14 -5.59 9.63
CA ARG A 36 -7.76 -6.97 9.93
C ARG A 36 -9.02 -7.83 10.14
N ALA A 37 -9.14 -8.90 9.36
CA ALA A 37 -10.29 -9.80 9.42
C ALA A 37 -10.36 -10.62 10.71
N SER A 38 -9.22 -10.83 11.39
CA SER A 38 -9.13 -11.57 12.65
C SER A 38 -8.24 -10.83 13.64
N GLY A 39 -8.63 -10.86 14.91
CA GLY A 39 -7.81 -10.36 16.02
C GLY A 39 -6.51 -11.14 16.23
N ASN A 40 -6.41 -12.36 15.68
CA ASN A 40 -5.19 -13.17 15.73
C ASN A 40 -4.14 -12.71 14.71
N CYS A 41 -4.51 -11.87 13.73
CA CYS A 41 -3.56 -11.31 12.79
C CYS A 41 -2.66 -10.29 13.53
N PRO A 42 -1.32 -10.39 13.38
CA PRO A 42 -0.41 -9.45 14.02
C PRO A 42 -0.73 -8.01 13.61
N VAL A 43 -0.50 -7.07 14.52
CA VAL A 43 -0.58 -5.64 14.20
C VAL A 43 0.58 -5.33 13.26
N LEU A 44 0.27 -4.74 12.10
CA LEU A 44 1.28 -4.22 11.19
C LEU A 44 2.02 -3.07 11.90
N SER A 45 3.33 -3.17 11.97
CA SER A 45 4.20 -2.04 12.32
C SER A 45 4.51 -1.23 11.06
N PRO A 46 4.86 0.07 11.19
CA PRO A 46 5.38 0.84 10.07
C PRO A 46 6.54 0.09 9.43
N PHE A 47 6.43 -0.20 8.14
CA PHE A 47 7.44 -0.98 7.42
C PHE A 47 8.66 -0.08 7.18
N PRO A 48 9.84 -0.34 7.78
CA PRO A 48 11.00 0.53 7.63
C PRO A 48 11.97 0.05 6.55
N LEU A 49 11.63 -0.98 5.78
CA LEU A 49 12.58 -1.66 4.91
C LEU A 49 12.35 -1.28 3.45
N GLU A 50 13.24 -0.43 2.93
CA GLU A 50 13.45 -0.25 1.50
C GLU A 50 14.05 -1.53 0.90
N PRO A 51 13.29 -2.33 0.12
CA PRO A 51 13.75 -3.64 -0.32
C PRO A 51 15.01 -3.58 -1.19
N CYS A 52 15.16 -2.54 -2.02
CA CYS A 52 16.34 -2.36 -2.86
C CYS A 52 17.60 -2.01 -2.05
N GLY A 53 17.45 -1.46 -0.84
CA GLY A 53 18.55 -1.24 0.10
C GLY A 53 18.88 -2.49 0.92
N ALA A 54 17.86 -3.27 1.31
CA ALA A 54 18.06 -4.51 2.07
C ALA A 54 18.61 -5.66 1.19
N PHE A 55 18.23 -5.71 -0.09
CA PHE A 55 18.61 -6.75 -1.04
C PHE A 55 19.43 -6.18 -2.19
N THR A 56 20.53 -5.51 -1.87
CA THR A 56 21.38 -4.81 -2.85
C THR A 56 21.82 -5.69 -4.03
N GLY A 57 22.11 -6.97 -3.80
CA GLY A 57 22.49 -7.92 -4.86
C GLY A 57 21.40 -8.22 -5.89
N ARG A 58 20.13 -7.84 -5.64
CA ARG A 58 19.02 -7.98 -6.59
C ARG A 58 18.64 -6.66 -7.28
N ARG A 59 19.23 -5.54 -6.85
CA ARG A 59 18.84 -4.21 -7.31
C ARG A 59 19.04 -4.03 -8.81
N GLU A 60 20.24 -4.32 -9.31
CA GLU A 60 20.58 -4.12 -10.73
C GLU A 60 19.67 -4.96 -11.65
N LEU A 61 19.38 -6.21 -11.26
CA LEU A 61 18.46 -7.07 -11.99
C LEU A 61 17.04 -6.49 -12.02
N ALA A 62 16.54 -5.99 -10.87
CA ALA A 62 15.21 -5.40 -10.79
C ALA A 62 15.10 -4.12 -11.62
N GLU A 63 16.11 -3.24 -11.55
CA GLU A 63 16.17 -2.00 -12.34
C GLU A 63 16.19 -2.32 -13.85
N ALA A 64 17.07 -3.24 -14.29
CA ALA A 64 17.16 -3.62 -15.69
C ALA A 64 15.84 -4.21 -16.24
N ALA A 65 15.14 -5.04 -15.45
CA ALA A 65 13.86 -5.59 -15.84
C ALA A 65 12.76 -4.52 -15.92
N CYS A 66 12.69 -3.61 -14.93
CA CYS A 66 11.63 -2.61 -14.83
C CYS A 66 11.80 -1.42 -15.78
N THR A 67 13.03 -1.09 -16.20
CA THR A 67 13.29 0.03 -17.14
C THR A 67 12.51 -0.10 -18.46
N VAL A 68 12.15 -1.32 -18.88
CA VAL A 68 11.36 -1.53 -20.10
C VAL A 68 10.03 -0.78 -20.07
N LEU A 69 9.43 -0.59 -18.89
CA LEU A 69 8.17 0.13 -18.70
C LEU A 69 8.28 1.62 -19.07
N HIS A 70 9.49 2.16 -19.11
CA HIS A 70 9.78 3.55 -19.53
C HIS A 70 10.36 3.62 -20.95
N GLY A 71 10.45 2.49 -21.64
CA GLY A 71 11.02 2.38 -22.98
C GLY A 71 10.00 2.65 -24.10
N PRO A 72 10.46 2.64 -25.36
CA PRO A 72 9.63 2.95 -26.53
C PRO A 72 8.41 2.05 -26.72
N ALA A 73 8.41 0.84 -26.15
CA ALA A 73 7.28 -0.07 -26.24
C ALA A 73 6.05 0.40 -25.45
N PHE A 74 6.23 1.33 -24.50
CA PHE A 74 5.19 1.84 -23.60
C PHE A 74 5.03 3.37 -23.69
N GLN A 75 5.51 3.99 -24.78
CA GLN A 75 5.28 5.40 -25.13
C GLN A 75 4.21 5.51 -26.22
#